data_AF-A0A932TWZ3-F1
#
_entry.id   AF-A0A932TWZ3-F1
#
_cell.length_a   1.000
_cell.length_b   1.000
_cell.length_c   1.000
_cell.angle_alpha   90.00
_cell.angle_beta   90.00
_cell.angle_gamma   90.00
#
_symmetry.space_group_name_H-M   'P 1'
#
loop_
_entity.id
_entity.type
_entity.pdbx_description
1 polymer ?
#
loop_
_entity_poly.entity_id
_entity_poly.type
_entity_poly.pdbx_seq_one_letter_code
_entity_poly.pdbx_strand_id
1 'polypeptide(L)' 'MIKKNLSRMYTQEERVLSRVWERFRGHIVMVMNDSVYTAKRGDRAARVVKDLERQYHKRPLITYIPKEGALILFL' A
#
# COMPACT_ATOMS: atom_id res chain seq x y z
N MET A 1 3.14 -10.41 29.04
CA MET A 1 3.69 -11.19 27.90
C MET A 1 2.52 -11.64 27.01
N ILE A 2 2.12 -10.81 26.05
CA ILE A 2 0.97 -11.11 25.18
C ILE A 2 1.47 -11.95 24.01
N LYS A 3 1.31 -13.27 24.10
CA LYS A 3 1.41 -14.15 22.94
C LYS A 3 0.17 -13.94 22.08
N LYS A 4 0.20 -12.98 21.15
CA LYS A 4 -0.81 -12.88 20.10
C LYS A 4 -0.47 -13.88 18.99
N ASN A 5 -1.38 -14.83 18.78
CA ASN A 5 -1.41 -15.72 17.62
C ASN A 5 -1.27 -14.88 16.33
N LEU A 6 -0.10 -14.95 15.68
CA LEU A 6 0.25 -14.21 14.46
C LEU A 6 0.09 -15.07 13.19
N SER A 7 -0.79 -16.06 13.19
CA SER A 7 -1.08 -16.91 12.03
C SER A 7 -2.14 -16.31 11.10
N ARG A 8 -2.14 -14.98 10.89
CA ARG A 8 -2.91 -14.40 9.79
C ARG A 8 -2.08 -14.57 8.51
N MET A 9 -2.50 -15.49 7.63
CA MET A 9 -1.91 -15.60 6.30
C MET A 9 -2.04 -14.24 5.61
N TYR A 10 -0.91 -13.70 5.15
CA TYR A 10 -0.88 -12.46 4.36
C TYR A 10 -1.78 -12.58 3.13
N THR A 11 -2.45 -11.50 2.76
CA THR A 11 -3.14 -11.40 1.47
C THR A 11 -2.13 -11.45 0.32
N GLN A 12 -2.60 -11.67 -0.91
CA GLN A 12 -1.73 -11.63 -2.09
C GLN A 12 -1.05 -10.27 -2.22
N GLU A 13 -1.79 -9.19 -2.04
CA GLU A 13 -1.30 -7.83 -2.11
C GLU A 13 -0.25 -7.53 -1.02
N GLU A 14 -0.42 -8.04 0.19
CA GLU A 14 0.57 -7.92 1.27
C GLU A 14 1.86 -8.67 0.94
N ARG A 15 1.77 -9.84 0.29
CA ARG A 15 2.95 -10.58 -0.19
C ARG A 15 3.68 -9.87 -1.32
N VAL A 16 2.96 -9.19 -2.21
CA VAL A 16 3.57 -8.38 -3.28
C VAL A 16 4.27 -7.18 -2.66
N LEU A 17 3.59 -6.45 -1.76
CA LEU A 17 4.14 -5.29 -1.07
C LEU A 17 5.43 -5.63 -0.31
N SER A 18 5.45 -6.74 0.44
CA SER A 18 6.62 -7.14 1.24
C SER A 18 7.88 -7.43 0.41
N ARG A 19 7.74 -7.73 -0.89
CA ARG A 19 8.86 -7.97 -1.80
C ARG A 19 9.41 -6.71 -2.46
N VAL A 20 8.62 -5.63 -2.51
CA VAL A 20 8.94 -4.45 -3.34
C VAL A 20 8.99 -3.14 -2.57
N TRP A 21 8.58 -3.13 -1.29
CA TRP A 21 8.37 -1.92 -0.50
C TRP A 21 9.60 -0.99 -0.48
N GLU A 22 10.81 -1.53 -0.41
CA GLU A 22 12.06 -0.74 -0.34
C GLU A 22 12.24 0.19 -1.55
N ARG A 23 11.83 -0.27 -2.74
CA ARG A 23 11.94 0.49 -3.99
C ARG A 23 11.01 1.70 -4.05
N PHE A 24 9.97 1.72 -3.22
CA PHE A 24 8.89 2.70 -3.28
C PHE A 24 8.83 3.61 -2.04
N ARG A 25 9.91 3.72 -1.27
CA ARG A 25 10.02 4.72 -0.19
C ARG A 25 9.69 6.13 -0.70
N GLY A 26 8.94 6.88 0.10
CA GLY A 26 8.41 8.21 -0.21
C GLY A 26 7.21 8.23 -1.16
N HIS A 27 6.57 7.08 -1.41
CA HIS A 27 5.40 7.00 -2.30
C HIS A 27 4.19 6.44 -1.55
N ILE A 28 3.02 6.87 -2.02
CA ILE A 28 1.76 6.18 -1.81
C ILE A 28 1.75 5.00 -2.77
N VAL A 29 1.75 3.79 -2.23
CA VAL A 29 1.74 2.53 -2.96
C VAL A 29 0.33 1.96 -2.92
N MET A 30 -0.16 1.55 -4.08
CA MET A 30 -1.44 0.90 -4.29
C MET A 30 -1.17 -0.46 -4.93
N VAL A 31 -1.57 -1.55 -4.27
CA VAL A 31 -1.37 -2.91 -4.77
C VAL A 31 -2.72 -3.52 -5.12
N MET A 32 -2.82 -4.08 -6.33
CA MET A 32 -3.99 -4.76 -6.84
C MET A 32 -3.57 -6.06 -7.49
N ASN A 33 -3.99 -7.20 -6.93
CA ASN A 33 -3.53 -8.52 -7.36
C ASN A 33 -1.98 -8.56 -7.34
N ASP A 34 -1.34 -8.81 -8.50
CA ASP A 34 0.13 -8.83 -8.65
C ASP A 34 0.74 -7.51 -9.16
N SER A 35 -0.08 -6.46 -9.30
CA SER A 35 0.34 -5.17 -9.85
C SER A 35 0.55 -4.11 -8.78
N VAL A 36 1.59 -3.29 -8.97
CA VAL A 36 1.96 -2.20 -8.07
C VAL A 36 1.86 -0.87 -8.79
N TYR A 37 1.06 0.03 -8.23
CA TYR A 37 0.87 1.39 -8.70
C TYR A 37 1.40 2.35 -7.64
N THR A 38 1.96 3.49 -8.05
CA THR A 38 2.51 4.46 -7.09
C THR A 38 2.15 5.89 -7.44
N ALA A 39 2.08 6.74 -6.41
CA ALA A 39 1.91 8.17 -6.54
C ALA A 39 2.71 8.91 -5.46
N LYS A 40 3.26 10.08 -5.80
CA LYS A 40 3.95 10.96 -4.83
C LYS A 40 3.00 11.91 -4.09
N ARG A 41 1.78 12.11 -4.61
CA ARG A 41 0.80 13.08 -4.08
C ARG A 41 -0.56 12.41 -3.92
N GLY A 42 -1.31 12.84 -2.90
CA GLY A 42 -2.61 12.26 -2.56
C GLY A 42 -3.69 12.46 -3.63
N ASP A 43 -3.69 13.60 -4.33
CA ASP A 43 -4.62 13.90 -5.42
C ASP A 43 -4.46 12.93 -6.60
N ARG A 44 -3.22 12.58 -6.94
CA ARG A 44 -2.93 11.56 -7.96
C ARG A 44 -3.30 10.17 -7.48
N ALA A 45 -2.97 9.82 -6.24
CA ALA A 45 -3.35 8.53 -5.66
C ALA A 45 -4.87 8.33 -5.70
N ALA A 46 -5.65 9.36 -5.35
CA ALA A 46 -7.11 9.29 -5.37
C ALA A 46 -7.69 9.01 -6.77
N ARG A 47 -7.08 9.56 -7.83
CA ARG A 47 -7.49 9.27 -9.22
C ARG A 47 -7.18 7.81 -9.58
N VAL A 48 -5.95 7.37 -9.32
CA VAL A 48 -5.52 5.99 -9.59
C VAL A 48 -6.40 4.98 -8.83
N VAL A 49 -6.72 5.24 -7.57
CA VAL A 49 -7.61 4.38 -6.78
C VAL A 49 -8.99 4.26 -7.43
N LYS A 50 -9.59 5.37 -7.87
CA LYS A 50 -10.89 5.34 -8.55
C LYS A 50 -10.85 4.55 -9.85
N ASP A 51 -9.77 4.67 -10.62
CA ASP A 51 -9.61 3.93 -11.87
C ASP A 51 -9.45 2.42 -11.60
N LEU A 52 -8.66 2.05 -10.58
CA LEU A 52 -8.51 0.66 -10.15
C LEU A 52 -9.82 0.08 -9.59
N GLU A 53 -10.56 0.84 -8.79
CA GLU A 53 -11.86 0.41 -8.26
C GLU A 53 -12.88 0.17 -9.37
N ARG A 54 -12.88 1.02 -10.41
CA ARG A 54 -13.74 0.84 -11.59
C ARG A 54 -13.33 -0.37 -12.43
N GLN A 55 -12.02 -0.57 -12.63
CA GLN A 55 -11.51 -1.63 -13.48
C GLN A 55 -11.64 -3.02 -12.84
N TYR A 56 -11.35 -3.13 -11.55
CA TYR A 56 -11.27 -4.41 -10.84
C TYR A 56 -12.48 -4.68 -9.94
N HIS A 57 -13.42 -3.74 -9.83
CA HIS A 57 -14.55 -3.80 -8.88
C HIS A 57 -14.11 -4.13 -7.44
N LYS A 58 -12.90 -3.69 -7.08
CA LYS A 58 -12.22 -4.00 -5.82
C LYS A 58 -11.38 -2.82 -5.39
N ARG A 59 -11.26 -2.61 -4.08
CA ARG A 59 -10.38 -1.58 -3.50
C ARG A 59 -8.95 -2.10 -3.40
N PRO A 60 -7.93 -1.38 -3.91
CA PRO A 60 -6.53 -1.79 -3.76
C PRO A 60 -6.09 -1.73 -2.30
N LEU A 61 -5.03 -2.47 -1.96
CA LEU A 61 -4.26 -2.22 -0.73
C LEU A 61 -3.53 -0.88 -0.91
N ILE A 62 -3.79 0.09 -0.04
CA ILE A 62 -3.17 1.43 -0.11
C ILE A 62 -2.31 1.65 1.12
N THR A 63 -1.06 2.05 0.93
CA THR A 63 -0.15 2.40 2.02
C THR A 63 0.79 3.53 1.61
N TYR A 64 1.29 4.30 2.57
CA TYR A 64 2.41 5.20 2.35
C TYR A 64 3.68 4.58 2.91
N ILE A 65 4.71 4.47 2.09
CA ILE A 65 6.01 3.98 2.54
C ILE A 65 6.86 5.21 2.87
N PRO A 66 7.18 5.46 4.15
CA PRO A 66 7.97 6.62 4.54
C PRO A 66 9.39 6.55 3.98
N LYS A 67 9.98 7.72 3.69
CA LYS A 67 11.44 7.85 3.60
C LYS A 67 12.03 7.82 5.01
N GLU A 68 13.33 7.57 5.11
CA GLU A 68 14.05 7.77 6.37
C GLU A 68 13.86 9.20 6.86
N GLY A 69 13.59 9.36 8.16
CA GLY A 69 13.30 10.66 8.75
C GLY A 69 11.95 11.28 8.36
N ALA A 70 11.06 10.56 7.66
CA ALA A 70 9.73 11.08 7.38
C ALA A 70 8.89 11.15 8.68
N LEU A 71 8.40 12.35 8.98
CA LEU A 71 7.45 12.58 10.06
C LEU A 71 6.07 12.05 9.63
N ILE A 72 5.52 11.08 10.35
CA ILE A 72 4.13 10.66 10.19
C ILE A 72 3.32 11.37 11.27
N LEU A 73 2.53 12.36 10.85
CA LEU A 73 1.59 13.05 11.72
C LEU A 73 0.29 12.25 11.78
N PHE A 74 -0.09 11.80 12.97
CA PHE A 74 -1.45 11.34 13.26
C PHE A 74 -2.26 12.57 13.67
N LEU A 75 -3.26 12.94 12.87
CA LEU A 75 -4.25 13.97 13.18
C LEU A 75 -5.55 13.32 13.64
#